data_AF-A0A9X1LXQ3-F1
#
_entry.id   AF-A0A9X1LXQ3-F1
#
_cell.length_a   1.000
_cell.length_b   1.000
_cell.length_c   1.000
_cell.angle_alpha   90.00
_cell.angle_beta   90.00
_cell.angle_gamma   90.00
#
_symmetry.space_group_name_H-M   'P 1'
#
loop_
_entity.id
_entity.type
_entity.pdbx_description
1 polymer ?
#
loop_
_entity_poly.entity_id
_entity_poly.type
_entity_poly.pdbx_seq_one_letter_code
_entity_poly.pdbx_strand_id
1 'polypeptide(L)'
;MSETGEDDAEFVAVTNRVAMRFPGIGREHIGQIVQEELDDLAGARVRDFIPVLVEHAATERLRLETQPQWAPAQESDAMPARIAEPAGLDPMEVQRRSEAPSGPLLGNYGGD
;
A
#
# COMPACT_ATOMS: atom_id res chain seq x y z
N MET A 1 -35.22 -5.31 34.22
CA MET A 1 -35.01 -6.35 33.20
C MET A 1 -35.58 -5.75 31.91
N SER A 2 -34.81 -5.27 30.94
CA SER A 2 -33.43 -5.61 30.60
C SER A 2 -32.77 -4.53 29.71
N GLU A 3 -32.02 -3.58 30.29
CA GLU A 3 -31.12 -2.70 29.51
C GLU A 3 -29.94 -3.52 28.95
N THR A 4 -29.40 -4.42 29.78
CA THR A 4 -28.27 -5.30 29.42
C THR A 4 -28.53 -6.16 28.18
N GLY A 5 -29.75 -6.70 28.02
CA GLY A 5 -30.06 -7.56 26.86
C GLY A 5 -30.24 -6.78 25.55
N GLU A 6 -30.63 -5.51 25.62
CA GLU A 6 -30.72 -4.61 24.47
C GLU A 6 -29.32 -4.11 24.08
N ASP A 7 -28.49 -3.76 25.07
CA ASP A 7 -27.06 -3.45 24.90
C ASP A 7 -26.34 -4.63 24.21
N ASP A 8 -26.51 -5.86 24.71
CA ASP A 8 -25.91 -7.07 24.13
C ASP A 8 -26.29 -7.26 22.64
N ALA A 9 -27.57 -7.05 22.30
CA ALA A 9 -28.03 -7.18 20.92
C ALA A 9 -27.46 -6.08 20.01
N GLU A 10 -27.28 -4.87 20.54
CA GLU A 10 -26.68 -3.75 19.84
C GLU A 10 -25.20 -4.00 19.52
N PHE A 11 -24.42 -4.50 20.48
CA PHE A 11 -23.01 -4.85 20.26
C PHE A 11 -22.85 -6.04 19.32
N VAL A 12 -23.77 -7.03 19.34
CA VAL A 12 -23.82 -8.08 18.31
C VAL A 12 -24.02 -7.49 16.92
N ALA A 13 -24.89 -6.48 16.78
CA ALA A 13 -25.08 -5.79 15.49
C ALA A 13 -23.83 -5.03 15.06
N VAL A 14 -23.10 -4.38 15.98
CA VAL A 14 -21.80 -3.75 15.72
C VAL A 14 -20.79 -4.79 15.22
N THR A 15 -20.58 -5.88 15.95
CA THR A 15 -19.66 -6.97 15.55
C THR A 15 -20.00 -7.50 14.15
N ASN A 16 -21.28 -7.65 13.83
CA ASN A 16 -21.72 -8.07 12.50
C ASN A 16 -21.31 -7.08 11.41
N ARG A 17 -21.50 -5.77 11.62
CA ARG A 17 -21.12 -4.74 10.64
C ARG A 17 -19.60 -4.72 10.41
N VAL A 18 -18.82 -4.82 11.49
CA VAL A 18 -17.35 -4.89 11.40
C VAL A 18 -16.91 -6.16 10.66
N ALA A 19 -17.49 -7.32 10.99
CA ALA A 19 -17.18 -8.58 10.30
C ALA A 19 -17.51 -8.55 8.80
N MET A 20 -18.60 -7.86 8.39
CA MET A 20 -18.91 -7.65 6.98
C MET A 20 -17.87 -6.79 6.27
N ARG A 21 -17.22 -5.87 6.98
CA ARG A 21 -16.17 -4.99 6.45
C ARG A 21 -14.80 -5.70 6.36
N PHE A 22 -14.54 -6.66 7.25
CA PHE A 22 -13.29 -7.40 7.34
C PHE A 22 -13.51 -8.91 7.21
N PRO A 23 -13.94 -9.43 6.04
CA PRO A 23 -14.31 -10.83 5.86
C PRO A 23 -13.15 -11.83 6.04
N GLY A 24 -11.89 -11.36 6.02
CA GLY A 24 -10.70 -12.18 6.24
C GLY A 24 -10.30 -12.35 7.71
N ILE A 25 -10.98 -11.65 8.64
CA ILE A 25 -10.67 -11.68 10.06
C ILE A 25 -11.71 -12.52 10.80
N GLY A 26 -11.24 -13.38 11.70
CA GLY A 26 -12.11 -14.24 12.50
C GLY A 26 -13.07 -13.43 13.37
N ARG A 27 -14.35 -13.82 13.38
CA ARG A 27 -15.39 -13.15 14.19
C ARG A 27 -15.06 -13.11 15.68
N GLU A 28 -14.36 -14.12 16.20
CA GLU A 28 -13.93 -14.17 17.59
C GLU A 28 -12.96 -13.01 17.90
N HIS A 29 -11.94 -12.81 17.06
CA HIS A 29 -10.99 -11.69 17.18
C HIS A 29 -11.68 -10.33 17.09
N ILE A 30 -12.63 -10.18 16.16
CA ILE A 30 -13.43 -8.95 16.05
C ILE A 30 -14.26 -8.73 17.31
N GLY A 31 -14.87 -9.78 17.87
CA GLY A 31 -15.63 -9.72 19.11
C GLY A 31 -14.76 -9.29 20.30
N GLN A 32 -13.54 -9.81 20.39
CA GLN A 32 -12.57 -9.39 21.41
C GLN A 32 -12.24 -7.91 21.29
N ILE A 33 -11.91 -7.42 20.09
CA ILE A 33 -11.63 -5.99 19.87
C ILE A 33 -12.84 -5.14 20.27
N VAL A 34 -14.05 -5.48 19.80
CA VAL A 34 -15.27 -4.73 20.14
C VAL A 34 -15.48 -4.67 21.65
N GLN A 35 -15.22 -5.77 22.37
CA GLN A 35 -15.33 -5.81 23.83
C GLN A 35 -14.27 -4.94 24.51
N GLU A 36 -13.01 -5.00 24.06
CA GLU A 36 -11.92 -4.17 24.58
C GLU A 36 -12.23 -2.67 24.43
N GLU A 37 -12.68 -2.23 23.26
CA GLU A 37 -13.04 -0.83 23.02
C GLU A 37 -14.28 -0.39 23.81
N LEU A 38 -15.19 -1.33 24.12
CA LEU A 38 -16.35 -1.08 24.99
C LEU A 38 -15.92 -0.89 26.45
N ASP A 39 -15.03 -1.75 26.96
CA ASP A 39 -14.50 -1.66 28.32
C ASP A 39 -13.76 -0.33 28.55
N ASP A 40 -13.02 0.15 27.54
CA ASP A 40 -12.35 1.47 27.59
C ASP A 40 -13.35 2.65 27.73
N LEU A 41 -14.60 2.45 27.28
CA LEU A 41 -15.68 3.43 27.33
C LEU A 41 -16.66 3.21 28.50
N ALA A 42 -16.44 2.20 29.35
CA ALA A 42 -17.36 1.85 30.43
C ALA A 42 -17.62 2.98 31.44
N GLY A 43 -16.69 3.94 31.55
CA GLY A 43 -16.82 5.13 32.40
C GLY A 43 -17.49 6.35 31.75
N ALA A 44 -17.90 6.26 30.49
CA ALA A 44 -18.41 7.40 29.73
C ALA A 44 -19.78 7.87 30.24
N ARG A 45 -19.93 9.20 30.39
CA ARG A 45 -21.18 9.82 30.87
C ARG A 45 -22.35 9.67 29.90
N VAL A 46 -22.10 9.56 28.60
CA VAL A 46 -23.12 9.46 27.56
C VAL A 46 -22.96 8.12 26.85
N ARG A 47 -23.96 7.23 27.00
CA ARG A 47 -23.91 5.86 26.48
C ARG A 47 -24.49 5.71 25.08
N ASP A 48 -25.37 6.62 24.65
CA ASP A 48 -26.07 6.54 23.35
C ASP A 48 -25.15 6.52 22.13
N PHE A 49 -23.91 6.99 22.27
CA PHE A 49 -22.92 7.03 21.19
C PHE A 49 -21.84 5.96 21.30
N ILE A 50 -21.81 5.19 22.39
CA ILE A 50 -20.82 4.12 22.59
C ILE A 50 -20.77 3.15 21.41
N PRO A 51 -21.89 2.66 20.84
CA PRO A 51 -21.85 1.69 19.74
C PRO A 51 -21.14 2.21 18.50
N VAL A 52 -21.35 3.49 18.19
CA VAL A 52 -20.74 4.17 17.04
C VAL A 52 -19.24 4.36 17.28
N LEU A 53 -18.86 4.75 18.50
CA LEU A 53 -17.47 4.93 18.87
C LEU A 53 -16.70 3.61 18.85
N VAL A 54 -17.29 2.55 19.42
CA VAL A 54 -16.74 1.18 19.40
C VAL A 54 -16.59 0.67 17.97
N GLU A 55 -17.62 0.81 17.13
CA GLU A 55 -17.54 0.41 15.72
C GLU A 55 -16.41 1.14 14.99
N HIS A 56 -16.28 2.45 15.22
CA HIS A 56 -15.25 3.26 14.59
C HIS A 56 -13.84 2.85 15.05
N ALA A 57 -13.63 2.72 16.36
CA ALA A 57 -12.36 2.34 16.93
C ALA A 57 -11.93 0.93 16.51
N ALA A 58 -12.83 -0.05 16.57
CA ALA A 58 -12.59 -1.40 16.10
C ALA A 58 -12.25 -1.43 14.60
N THR A 59 -12.94 -0.64 13.78
CA THR A 59 -12.66 -0.53 12.35
C THR A 59 -11.26 0.04 12.09
N GLU A 60 -10.87 1.11 12.77
CA GLU A 60 -9.56 1.71 12.58
C GLU A 60 -8.44 0.78 13.04
N ARG A 61 -8.61 0.10 14.18
CA ARG A 61 -7.66 -0.90 14.67
C ARG A 61 -7.48 -2.06 13.70
N LEU A 62 -8.57 -2.66 13.23
CA LEU A 62 -8.52 -3.73 12.22
C LEU A 62 -7.93 -3.26 10.90
N ARG A 63 -8.15 -1.99 10.52
CA ARG A 63 -7.54 -1.41 9.33
C ARG A 63 -6.03 -1.27 9.49
N LEU A 64 -5.51 -0.97 10.67
CA LEU A 64 -4.07 -0.95 10.93
C LEU A 64 -3.48 -2.36 10.91
N GLU A 65 -4.20 -3.36 11.43
CA GLU A 65 -3.79 -4.77 11.38
C GLU A 65 -3.80 -5.37 9.96
N THR A 66 -4.75 -4.95 9.12
CA THR A 66 -4.92 -5.48 7.75
C THR A 66 -4.23 -4.67 6.66
N GLN A 67 -3.84 -3.42 6.95
CA GLN A 67 -3.01 -2.69 6.01
C GLN A 67 -1.68 -3.43 5.86
N PRO A 68 -1.28 -3.76 4.62
CA PRO A 68 0.08 -4.21 4.40
C PRO A 68 0.97 -3.06 4.83
N GLN A 69 1.66 -3.24 5.96
CA GLN A 69 2.73 -2.37 6.40
C GLN A 69 3.66 -2.27 5.18
N TRP A 70 3.71 -1.10 4.56
CA TRP A 70 4.55 -0.82 3.40
C TRP A 70 5.90 -1.52 3.59
N ALA A 71 6.10 -2.63 2.89
CA ALA A 71 7.42 -3.18 2.70
C ALA A 71 8.09 -2.20 1.72
N PRO A 72 9.19 -1.51 2.07
CA PRO A 72 9.96 -0.81 1.06
C PRO A 72 10.26 -1.85 -0.03
N ALA A 73 9.97 -1.48 -1.27
CA ALA A 73 9.96 -2.32 -2.46
C ALA A 73 10.97 -3.47 -2.35
N GLN A 74 10.48 -4.71 -2.45
CA GLN A 74 11.33 -5.82 -2.86
C GLN A 74 11.73 -5.58 -4.32
N GLU A 75 12.74 -4.73 -4.51
CA GLU A 75 13.72 -4.79 -5.60
C GLU A 75 14.44 -6.14 -5.52
N SER A 76 13.73 -7.26 -5.61
CA SER A 76 14.33 -8.60 -5.41
C SER A 76 13.48 -9.71 -6.05
N ASP A 77 12.99 -9.47 -7.28
CA ASP A 77 12.73 -10.46 -8.35
C ASP A 77 11.98 -9.69 -9.47
N ALA A 78 12.49 -9.36 -10.66
CA ALA A 78 13.42 -10.07 -11.52
C ALA A 78 14.13 -9.12 -12.50
N MET A 79 15.45 -9.05 -12.39
CA MET A 79 16.38 -8.97 -13.53
C MET A 79 17.72 -9.50 -13.02
N PRO A 80 18.22 -10.64 -13.52
CA PRO A 80 19.53 -11.11 -13.10
C PRO A 80 20.58 -10.10 -13.57
N ALA A 81 21.47 -9.76 -12.65
CA ALA A 81 22.66 -8.98 -12.91
C ALA A 81 23.40 -9.50 -14.14
N ARG A 82 23.44 -8.70 -15.21
CA ARG A 82 24.60 -8.71 -16.11
C ARG A 82 25.57 -7.67 -15.57
N ILE A 83 26.45 -8.10 -14.67
CA ILE A 83 27.75 -7.44 -14.54
C ILE A 83 28.47 -7.76 -15.86
N ALA A 84 28.30 -6.90 -16.86
CA ALA A 84 29.21 -6.91 -17.98
C ALA A 84 30.54 -6.36 -17.46
N GLU A 85 31.52 -7.25 -17.31
CA GLU A 85 32.90 -6.87 -17.01
C GLU A 85 33.43 -5.85 -18.04
N PRO A 86 34.35 -4.95 -17.64
CA PRO A 86 34.75 -3.81 -18.45
C PRO A 86 35.74 -4.25 -19.54
N ALA A 87 35.24 -4.54 -20.75
CA ALA A 87 36.09 -4.57 -21.93
C ALA A 87 36.32 -3.12 -22.38
N GLY A 88 37.50 -2.61 -22.02
CA GLY A 88 37.98 -1.30 -22.42
C GLY A 88 37.76 -1.06 -23.91
N LEU A 89 37.30 0.14 -24.22
CA LEU A 89 37.47 0.73 -25.53
C LEU A 89 38.97 0.65 -25.86
N ASP A 90 39.37 -0.12 -26.86
CA ASP A 90 40.72 -0.02 -27.40
C ASP A 90 40.89 1.39 -27.98
N PRO A 91 41.86 2.19 -27.51
CA PRO A 91 42.06 3.58 -27.96
C PRO A 91 42.49 3.70 -29.43
N MET A 92 42.54 2.61 -30.21
CA MET A 92 42.97 2.61 -31.62
C MET A 92 41.85 2.83 -32.66
N GLU A 93 40.56 2.84 -32.30
CA GLU A 93 39.52 3.24 -33.28
C GLU A 93 39.47 4.76 -33.55
N VAL A 94 40.35 5.53 -32.89
CA VAL A 94 40.60 6.96 -33.15
C VAL A 94 41.14 7.22 -34.57
N GLN A 95 41.65 6.21 -35.29
CA GLN A 95 42.34 6.42 -36.58
C GLN A 95 41.53 6.10 -37.84
N ARG A 96 40.33 5.50 -37.76
CA ARG A 96 39.54 5.20 -38.99
C ARG A 96 38.75 6.40 -39.51
N ARG A 97 38.80 7.54 -38.80
CA ARG A 97 38.24 8.82 -39.24
C ARG A 97 39.10 9.55 -40.28
N SER A 98 40.32 9.06 -40.51
CA SER A 98 41.25 9.59 -41.51
C SER A 98 41.30 8.67 -42.72
N GLU A 99 40.25 8.63 -43.53
CA GLU A 99 40.39 8.38 -44.98
C GLU A 99 39.06 8.68 -45.69
N ALA A 100 39.09 9.75 -46.48
CA ALA A 100 38.01 10.16 -47.38
C ALA A 100 37.82 9.15 -48.52
N PRO A 101 36.68 9.21 -49.20
CA PRO A 101 36.80 9.41 -50.64
C PRO A 101 36.02 10.64 -51.13
N SER A 102 36.81 11.63 -51.56
CA SER A 102 36.70 12.40 -52.79
C SER A 102 35.43 12.19 -53.65
N GLY A 103 34.68 13.27 -53.87
CA GLY A 103 33.68 13.39 -54.92
C GLY A 103 33.07 14.79 -54.94
N PRO A 104 33.29 15.64 -55.96
CA PRO A 104 33.04 17.07 -55.85
C PRO A 104 31.78 17.55 -56.60
N LEU A 105 31.36 18.78 -56.26
CA LEU A 105 30.47 19.71 -57.00
C LEU A 105 28.96 19.36 -57.08
N LEU A 106 28.09 20.24 -56.58
CA LEU A 106 27.59 21.42 -57.31
C LEU A 106 26.31 21.99 -56.66
N GLY A 107 26.37 23.26 -56.21
CA GLY A 107 25.25 24.24 -56.17
C GLY A 107 23.97 23.92 -55.36
N ASN A 108 23.07 24.83 -55.01
CA ASN A 108 22.99 26.28 -55.06
C ASN A 108 21.61 26.69 -54.45
N TYR A 109 21.56 27.81 -53.74
CA TYR A 109 20.45 28.73 -53.40
C TYR A 109 19.07 28.32 -52.82
N GLY A 110 18.72 29.05 -51.74
CA GLY A 110 17.45 29.81 -51.57
C GLY A 110 16.29 29.06 -50.89
N GLY A 111 15.49 29.63 -50.00
CA GLY A 111 15.29 31.00 -49.54
C GLY A 111 14.15 31.04 -48.50
N ASP A 112 14.05 32.18 -47.83
CA ASP A 112 13.15 32.65 -46.75
C ASP A 112 11.76 31.99 -46.61
#